data_AF-A0A816PDJ4-F1
#
_entry.id   AF-A0A816PDJ4-F1
#
_cell.length_a   1.000
_cell.length_b   1.000
_cell.length_c   1.000
_cell.angle_alpha   90.00
_cell.angle_beta   90.00
_cell.angle_gamma   90.00
#
_symmetry.space_group_name_H-M   'P 1'
#
loop_
_entity.id
_entity.type
_entity.pdbx_description
1 polymer ?
#
loop_
_entity_poly.entity_id
_entity_poly.type
_entity_poly.pdbx_seq_one_letter_code
_entity_poly.pdbx_strand_id
1 'polypeptide(L)'
;MSTIEQEYTVPNTLYQYLKYSREMLGMLPSGVDDHGKRIISVFWSLPVTSRNKYTKEEILKEMKFHLRHQKPELIEKLSQANYSFAVYADVYMKKYDHRNIVFIGDAAHGMSPQLGQGANMALLDSYFLSKVLAESDNNVELALPKYTSIRSHHIKFYAQASKLLTPLYQSDLQLYGRFRDLLFSIAKYMQFSRNISSQILCGKKTSWIRNKEIKY
;
A
#
# COMPACT_ATOMS: atom_id res chain seq x y z
N MET A 1 2.14 -6.42 11.45
CA MET A 1 3.37 -5.61 11.28
C MET A 1 4.11 -5.61 12.61
N SER A 2 5.35 -6.05 12.65
CA SER A 2 6.16 -6.14 13.89
C SER A 2 7.47 -5.37 13.70
N THR A 3 7.73 -4.41 14.59
CA THR A 3 8.93 -3.58 14.65
C THR A 3 10.02 -4.34 15.40
N ILE A 4 11.20 -4.55 14.80
CA ILE A 4 12.30 -5.31 15.42
C ILE A 4 13.57 -4.45 15.46
N GLU A 5 14.29 -4.56 16.59
CA GLU A 5 15.39 -3.73 17.08
C GLU A 5 16.83 -4.26 16.74
N GLN A 6 17.67 -3.48 16.00
CA GLN A 6 19.17 -3.47 15.73
C GLN A 6 19.97 -4.80 15.68
N GLU A 7 21.26 -4.88 15.35
CA GLU A 7 22.32 -3.96 14.91
C GLU A 7 23.11 -4.77 13.88
N TYR A 8 22.57 -4.92 12.68
CA TYR A 8 23.20 -5.71 11.64
C TYR A 8 23.04 -4.97 10.34
N THR A 9 23.96 -5.15 9.40
CA THR A 9 23.93 -4.62 8.04
C THR A 9 22.70 -5.15 7.30
N VAL A 10 21.53 -4.64 7.66
CA VAL A 10 20.34 -4.66 6.83
C VAL A 10 20.74 -3.87 5.60
N PRO A 11 20.63 -4.43 4.39
CA PRO A 11 20.88 -3.66 3.20
C PRO A 11 20.06 -2.36 3.27
N ASN A 12 20.57 -1.23 2.78
CA ASN A 12 19.77 0.00 2.56
C ASN A 12 18.69 -0.22 1.45
N THR A 13 18.40 -1.48 1.13
CA THR A 13 17.54 -1.93 0.05
C THR A 13 16.50 -2.88 0.62
N LEU A 14 15.31 -2.76 0.09
CA LEU A 14 14.20 -3.65 0.38
C LEU A 14 14.56 -5.08 -0.08
N TYR A 15 14.53 -6.03 0.87
CA TYR A 15 14.61 -7.45 0.53
C TYR A 15 13.19 -7.98 0.35
N GLN A 16 12.89 -8.51 -0.84
CA GLN A 16 11.60 -9.10 -1.15
C GLN A 16 11.77 -10.48 -1.77
N TYR A 17 11.03 -11.44 -1.22
CA TYR A 17 10.84 -12.77 -1.78
C TYR A 17 9.39 -12.92 -2.21
N LEU A 18 9.19 -13.22 -3.50
CA LEU A 18 7.88 -13.43 -4.11
C LEU A 18 7.79 -14.88 -4.58
N LYS A 19 6.79 -15.62 -4.08
CA LYS A 19 6.43 -16.95 -4.59
C LYS A 19 5.07 -16.85 -5.26
N TYR A 20 5.11 -16.78 -6.59
CA TYR A 20 3.96 -16.58 -7.47
C TYR A 20 3.17 -15.29 -7.15
N SER A 21 1.84 -15.40 -7.03
CA SER A 21 0.89 -14.37 -6.59
C SER A 21 0.43 -14.59 -5.14
N ARG A 22 0.95 -15.60 -4.43
CA ARG A 22 0.33 -16.09 -3.20
C ARG A 22 1.09 -15.72 -1.94
N GLU A 23 2.41 -15.66 -1.99
CA GLU A 23 3.24 -15.39 -0.83
C GLU A 23 4.26 -14.30 -1.16
N MET A 24 4.29 -13.27 -0.32
CA MET A 24 5.30 -12.22 -0.37
C MET A 24 5.88 -12.00 1.02
N LEU A 25 7.17 -12.27 1.17
CA LEU A 25 7.94 -11.93 2.37
C LEU A 25 8.80 -10.70 2.07
N GLY A 26 8.67 -9.65 2.88
CA GLY A 26 9.43 -8.43 2.74
C GLY A 26 10.10 -8.00 4.03
N MET A 27 11.34 -7.52 3.92
CA MET A 27 12.09 -6.89 4.99
C MET A 27 12.48 -5.49 4.55
N LEU A 28 11.91 -4.49 5.21
CA LEU A 28 12.09 -3.07 4.88
C LEU A 28 12.80 -2.34 6.02
N PRO A 29 13.99 -1.77 5.79
CA PRO A 29 14.58 -0.80 6.72
C PRO A 29 13.63 0.39 6.88
N SER A 30 13.11 0.60 8.08
CA SER A 30 11.99 1.54 8.34
C SER A 30 12.42 2.79 9.09
N GLY A 31 13.71 2.93 9.38
CA GLY A 31 14.28 4.09 10.05
C GLY A 31 15.14 3.70 11.25
N VAL A 32 15.22 4.62 12.21
CA VAL A 32 15.86 4.43 13.51
C VAL A 32 14.84 4.68 14.61
N ASP A 33 14.97 3.99 15.74
CA ASP A 33 14.19 4.28 16.94
C ASP A 33 14.75 5.49 17.70
N ASP A 34 14.11 5.81 18.83
CA ASP A 34 14.49 6.91 19.72
C ASP A 34 15.89 6.75 20.35
N HIS A 35 16.47 5.55 20.27
CA HIS A 35 17.82 5.22 20.74
C HIS A 35 18.85 5.18 19.59
N GLY A 36 18.48 5.64 18.38
CA GLY A 36 19.36 5.67 17.22
C GLY A 36 19.52 4.30 16.54
N LYS A 37 18.67 3.34 16.88
CA LYS A 37 18.77 1.93 16.51
C LYS A 37 17.97 1.65 15.26
N ARG A 38 18.62 1.09 14.22
CA ARG A 38 17.96 0.75 12.95
C ARG A 38 16.82 -0.24 13.17
N ILE A 39 15.66 0.13 12.66
CA ILE A 39 14.42 -0.64 12.70
C ILE A 39 14.21 -1.34 11.35
N ILE A 40 13.77 -2.60 11.41
CA ILE A 40 13.28 -3.33 10.25
C ILE A 40 11.81 -3.66 10.44
N SER A 41 10.99 -3.35 9.44
CA SER A 41 9.64 -3.87 9.32
C SER A 41 9.69 -5.16 8.53
N VAL A 42 9.22 -6.25 9.14
CA VAL A 42 8.98 -7.51 8.44
C VAL A 42 7.50 -7.67 8.20
N PHE A 43 7.13 -7.94 6.95
CA PHE A 43 5.77 -8.20 6.55
C PHE A 43 5.71 -9.45 5.70
N TRP A 44 4.63 -10.20 5.91
CA TRP A 44 4.34 -11.37 5.11
C TRP A 44 2.88 -11.34 4.70
N SER A 45 2.66 -11.36 3.39
CA SER A 45 1.33 -11.51 2.80
C SER A 45 1.03 -12.99 2.58
N LEU A 46 -0.05 -13.47 3.19
CA LEU A 46 -0.61 -14.80 3.00
C LEU A 46 -2.04 -14.66 2.43
N PRO A 47 -2.54 -15.63 1.63
CA PRO A 47 -3.91 -15.61 1.16
C PRO A 47 -4.89 -15.65 2.34
N VAL A 48 -5.94 -14.84 2.30
CA VAL A 48 -6.95 -14.73 3.38
C VAL A 48 -7.64 -16.08 3.65
N THR A 49 -7.80 -16.91 2.63
CA THR A 49 -8.36 -18.27 2.72
C THR A 49 -7.50 -19.23 3.53
N SER A 50 -6.22 -18.92 3.73
CA SER A 50 -5.30 -19.70 4.54
C SER A 50 -5.17 -19.19 5.98
N ARG A 51 -5.92 -18.14 6.36
CA ARG A 51 -5.87 -17.55 7.71
C ARG A 51 -6.08 -18.56 8.83
N ASN A 52 -7.05 -19.46 8.67
CA ASN A 52 -7.37 -20.49 9.67
C ASN A 52 -6.53 -21.77 9.51
N LYS A 53 -5.71 -21.86 8.46
CA LYS A 53 -4.86 -23.02 8.20
C LYS A 53 -3.47 -22.90 8.80
N TYR A 54 -3.00 -21.69 9.09
CA TYR A 54 -1.64 -21.48 9.57
C TYR A 54 -1.63 -21.06 11.04
N THR A 55 -1.10 -21.96 11.87
CA THR A 55 -0.67 -21.65 13.24
C THR A 55 0.55 -20.71 13.23
N LYS A 56 0.80 -20.00 14.33
CA LYS A 56 2.02 -19.19 14.49
C LYS A 56 3.28 -20.03 14.24
N GLU A 57 3.30 -21.28 14.69
CA GLU A 57 4.43 -22.19 14.47
C GLU A 57 4.68 -22.51 12.99
N GLU A 58 3.63 -22.77 12.21
CA GLU A 58 3.76 -23.06 10.78
C GLU A 58 4.26 -21.85 9.99
N ILE A 59 3.74 -20.65 10.32
CA ILE A 59 4.25 -19.38 9.78
C ILE A 59 5.74 -19.26 10.10
N LEU A 60 6.13 -19.40 11.36
CA LEU A 60 7.53 -19.31 11.76
C LEU A 60 8.41 -20.35 11.06
N LYS A 61 7.94 -21.58 10.89
CA LYS A 61 8.67 -22.66 10.21
C LYS A 61 8.95 -22.33 8.74
N GLU A 62 7.93 -21.89 8.02
CA GLU A 62 8.04 -21.49 6.60
C GLU A 62 8.92 -20.24 6.44
N MET A 63 8.75 -19.24 7.32
CA MET A 63 9.61 -18.06 7.34
C MET A 63 11.08 -18.42 7.60
N LYS A 64 11.36 -19.32 8.55
CA LYS A 64 12.70 -19.86 8.83
C LYS A 64 13.30 -20.53 7.60
N PHE A 65 12.50 -21.35 6.91
CA PHE A 65 12.94 -22.03 5.68
C PHE A 65 13.32 -21.05 4.57
N HIS A 66 12.54 -19.98 4.40
CA HIS A 66 12.79 -18.95 3.39
C HIS A 66 13.96 -18.03 3.75
N LEU A 67 14.11 -17.71 5.03
CA LEU A 67 15.20 -16.86 5.54
C LEU A 67 16.45 -17.66 5.94
N ARG A 68 16.55 -18.95 5.61
CA ARG A 68 17.70 -19.81 6.01
C ARG A 68 19.08 -19.30 5.61
N HIS A 69 19.16 -18.45 4.59
CA HIS A 69 20.41 -17.82 4.14
C HIS A 69 20.74 -16.54 4.89
N GLN A 70 19.82 -16.05 5.72
CA GLN A 70 20.03 -14.93 6.63
C GLN A 70 20.69 -15.41 7.93
N LYS A 71 21.20 -14.45 8.71
CA LYS A 71 21.89 -14.75 9.96
C LYS A 71 20.96 -15.47 10.96
N PRO A 72 21.42 -16.54 11.64
CA PRO A 72 20.62 -17.27 12.63
C PRO A 72 20.01 -16.38 13.71
N GLU A 73 20.73 -15.36 14.16
CA GLU A 73 20.28 -14.40 15.18
C GLU A 73 19.06 -13.58 14.72
N LEU A 74 19.01 -13.20 13.45
CA LEU A 74 17.85 -12.50 12.87
C LEU A 74 16.64 -13.44 12.83
N ILE A 75 16.87 -14.71 12.48
CA ILE A 75 15.83 -15.73 12.45
C ILE A 75 15.26 -15.99 13.85
N GLU A 76 16.13 -16.00 14.87
CA GLU A 76 15.73 -16.15 16.27
C GLU A 76 14.90 -14.96 16.75
N LYS A 77 15.34 -13.72 16.49
CA LYS A 77 14.58 -12.51 16.82
C LYS A 77 13.20 -12.49 16.15
N LEU A 78 13.14 -12.86 14.87
CA LEU A 78 11.87 -12.99 14.15
C LEU A 78 10.96 -14.04 14.80
N SER A 79 11.53 -15.13 15.30
CA SER A 79 10.75 -16.17 16.00
C SER A 79 10.09 -15.66 17.29
N GLN A 80 10.71 -14.68 17.95
CA GLN A 80 10.22 -14.07 19.18
C GLN A 80 9.29 -12.87 18.92
N ALA A 81 9.22 -12.37 17.68
CA ALA A 81 8.41 -11.21 17.34
C ALA A 81 6.90 -11.49 17.45
N ASN A 82 6.17 -10.43 17.83
CA ASN A 82 4.71 -10.46 17.87
C ASN A 82 4.13 -10.02 16.53
N TYR A 83 3.65 -11.00 15.76
CA TYR A 83 3.01 -10.75 14.47
C TYR A 83 1.54 -10.40 14.66
N SER A 84 1.20 -9.15 14.33
CA SER A 84 -0.20 -8.76 14.17
C SER A 84 -0.68 -9.00 12.74
N PHE A 85 -1.81 -9.70 12.60
CA PHE A 85 -2.51 -9.89 11.34
C PHE A 85 -3.24 -8.61 10.97
N ALA A 86 -2.85 -8.00 9.85
CA ALA A 86 -3.58 -6.91 9.25
C ALA A 86 -4.64 -7.48 8.29
N VAL A 87 -5.92 -7.19 8.55
CA VAL A 87 -6.98 -7.44 7.60
C VAL A 87 -7.17 -6.15 6.80
N TYR A 88 -7.05 -6.25 5.48
CA TYR A 88 -7.33 -5.13 4.60
C TYR A 88 -8.84 -5.07 4.33
N ALA A 89 -9.47 -3.96 4.67
CA ALA A 89 -10.85 -3.68 4.30
C ALA A 89 -10.86 -2.78 3.05
N ASP A 90 -11.59 -3.19 2.02
CA ASP A 90 -11.84 -2.35 0.84
C ASP A 90 -13.04 -1.43 1.16
N VAL A 91 -12.75 -0.19 1.55
CA VAL A 91 -13.72 0.83 1.90
C VAL A 91 -13.87 1.79 0.73
N TYR A 92 -15.10 2.03 0.30
CA TYR A 92 -15.38 3.02 -0.73
C TYR A 92 -16.67 3.79 -0.42
N MET A 93 -16.52 5.07 -0.11
CA MET A 93 -17.65 5.97 0.08
C MET A 93 -17.98 6.72 -1.22
N LYS A 94 -19.27 6.87 -1.53
CA LYS A 94 -19.71 7.71 -2.67
C LYS A 94 -19.59 9.21 -2.37
N LYS A 95 -19.69 9.56 -1.09
CA LYS A 95 -19.66 10.93 -0.57
C LYS A 95 -18.77 10.94 0.67
N TYR A 96 -17.86 11.91 0.78
CA TYR A 96 -16.89 11.97 1.88
C TYR A 96 -17.27 12.99 2.96
N ASP A 97 -18.45 13.60 2.84
CA ASP A 97 -18.96 14.55 3.82
C ASP A 97 -20.43 14.28 4.17
N HIS A 98 -20.78 14.64 5.39
CA HIS A 98 -22.16 14.75 5.83
C HIS A 98 -22.27 15.86 6.87
N ARG A 99 -23.03 16.91 6.55
CA ARG A 99 -23.19 18.11 7.40
C ARG A 99 -21.81 18.72 7.70
N ASN A 100 -21.38 18.68 8.96
CA ASN A 100 -20.12 19.19 9.46
C ASN A 100 -19.05 18.09 9.68
N ILE A 101 -19.27 16.88 9.15
CA ILE A 101 -18.37 15.74 9.27
C ILE A 101 -17.74 15.47 7.91
N VAL A 102 -16.43 15.21 7.90
CA VAL A 102 -15.67 14.78 6.73
C VAL A 102 -14.90 13.50 7.04
N PHE A 103 -14.84 12.59 6.07
CA PHE A 103 -14.10 11.34 6.13
C PHE A 103 -12.87 11.46 5.24
N ILE A 104 -11.70 11.07 5.75
CA ILE A 104 -10.41 11.11 5.04
C ILE A 104 -9.64 9.81 5.21
N GLY A 105 -8.68 9.55 4.32
CA GLY A 105 -7.82 8.36 4.38
C GLY A 105 -8.62 7.06 4.33
N ASP A 106 -8.15 6.03 5.05
CA ASP A 106 -8.74 4.69 4.99
C ASP A 106 -10.21 4.64 5.44
N ALA A 107 -10.67 5.59 6.26
CA ALA A 107 -12.06 5.70 6.66
C ALA A 107 -12.98 6.07 5.48
N ALA A 108 -12.48 6.82 4.50
CA ALA A 108 -13.23 7.20 3.30
C ALA A 108 -12.97 6.28 2.10
N HIS A 109 -11.73 5.80 1.97
CA HIS A 109 -11.26 5.06 0.80
C HIS A 109 -10.10 4.09 1.09
N GLY A 110 -10.25 3.27 2.13
CA GLY A 110 -9.38 2.14 2.40
C GLY A 110 -9.24 1.25 1.18
N MET A 111 -8.09 1.33 0.50
CA MET A 111 -7.85 0.62 -0.75
C MET A 111 -6.83 -0.48 -0.55
N SER A 112 -6.95 -1.51 -1.37
CA SER A 112 -6.01 -2.61 -1.36
C SER A 112 -4.57 -2.10 -1.67
N PRO A 113 -3.53 -2.59 -0.96
CA PRO A 113 -2.22 -1.93 -0.89
C PRO A 113 -1.36 -2.07 -2.15
N GLN A 114 -1.86 -2.66 -3.24
CA GLN A 114 -1.05 -2.99 -4.43
C GLN A 114 -0.35 -1.78 -5.06
N LEU A 115 -0.95 -0.58 -4.98
CA LEU A 115 -0.32 0.64 -5.49
C LEU A 115 0.53 1.38 -4.44
N GLY A 116 0.42 1.03 -3.15
CA GLY A 116 1.07 1.75 -2.07
C GLY A 116 0.63 3.22 -1.94
N GLN A 117 -0.56 3.58 -2.40
CA GLN A 117 -1.02 4.98 -2.48
C GLN A 117 -1.93 5.43 -1.33
N GLY A 118 -2.31 4.56 -0.40
CA GLY A 118 -3.22 4.91 0.70
C GLY A 118 -2.74 6.12 1.51
N ALA A 119 -1.48 6.08 1.99
CA ALA A 119 -0.88 7.19 2.72
C ALA A 119 -0.80 8.48 1.88
N ASN A 120 -0.38 8.39 0.61
CA ASN A 120 -0.35 9.55 -0.29
C ASN A 120 -1.75 10.16 -0.48
N MET A 121 -2.77 9.33 -0.63
CA MET A 121 -4.15 9.80 -0.77
C MET A 121 -4.66 10.47 0.51
N ALA A 122 -4.33 9.93 1.68
CA ALA A 122 -4.66 10.55 2.96
C ALA A 122 -3.98 11.92 3.14
N LEU A 123 -2.70 12.06 2.77
CA LEU A 123 -2.00 13.35 2.79
C LEU A 123 -2.64 14.36 1.84
N LEU A 124 -3.02 13.91 0.64
CA LEU A 124 -3.73 14.75 -0.31
C LEU A 124 -5.13 15.14 0.17
N ASP A 125 -5.82 14.27 0.91
CA ASP A 125 -7.08 14.63 1.54
C ASP A 125 -6.89 15.79 2.52
N SER A 126 -5.89 15.69 3.40
CA SER A 126 -5.57 16.76 4.36
C SER A 126 -5.22 18.07 3.66
N TYR A 127 -4.42 18.02 2.58
CA TYR A 127 -4.08 19.19 1.79
C TYR A 127 -5.33 19.82 1.14
N PHE A 128 -6.16 19.04 0.45
CA PHE A 128 -7.35 19.58 -0.23
C PHE A 128 -8.40 20.07 0.75
N LEU A 129 -8.56 19.40 1.90
CA LEU A 129 -9.45 19.84 2.96
C LEU A 129 -9.03 21.20 3.50
N SER A 130 -7.75 21.37 3.84
CA SER A 130 -7.19 22.64 4.28
C SER A 130 -7.40 23.75 3.25
N LYS A 131 -7.13 23.45 1.98
CA LYS A 131 -7.31 24.39 0.87
C LYS A 131 -8.75 24.85 0.71
N VAL A 132 -9.73 23.94 0.66
CA VAL A 132 -11.13 24.33 0.45
C VAL A 132 -11.73 25.07 1.66
N LEU A 133 -11.22 24.80 2.87
CA LEU A 133 -11.59 25.55 4.08
C LEU A 133 -11.08 26.97 3.99
N ALA A 134 -9.81 27.16 3.63
CA ALA A 134 -9.21 28.48 3.43
C ALA A 134 -9.92 29.27 2.32
N GLU A 135 -10.24 28.64 1.19
CA GLU A 135 -10.97 29.26 0.06
C GLU A 135 -12.44 29.55 0.35
N SER A 136 -12.99 29.07 1.46
CA SER A 136 -14.39 29.24 1.85
C SER A 136 -14.53 30.00 3.15
N ASP A 137 -13.53 30.80 3.55
CA ASP A 137 -13.51 31.57 4.80
C ASP A 137 -13.84 30.71 6.04
N ASN A 138 -13.36 29.46 6.06
CA ASN A 138 -13.65 28.43 7.08
C ASN A 138 -15.15 28.06 7.21
N ASN A 139 -15.98 28.40 6.23
CA ASN A 139 -17.36 27.93 6.17
C ASN A 139 -17.41 26.46 5.75
N VAL A 140 -17.66 25.59 6.72
CA VAL A 140 -17.68 24.13 6.56
C VAL A 140 -18.77 23.68 5.58
N GLU A 141 -19.95 24.30 5.60
CA GLU A 141 -21.07 23.93 4.71
C GLU A 141 -20.75 24.19 3.24
N LEU A 142 -19.94 25.21 2.95
CA LEU A 142 -19.47 25.51 1.60
C LEU A 142 -18.22 24.68 1.23
N ALA A 143 -17.33 24.44 2.19
CA ALA A 143 -16.05 23.76 1.96
C ALA A 143 -16.20 22.26 1.71
N LEU A 144 -16.97 21.54 2.54
CA LEU A 144 -17.00 20.07 2.47
C LEU A 144 -17.59 19.51 1.16
N PRO A 145 -18.65 20.09 0.57
CA PRO A 145 -19.10 19.67 -0.76
C PRO A 145 -18.04 19.87 -1.85
N LYS A 146 -17.26 20.96 -1.78
CA LYS A 146 -16.12 21.21 -2.71
C LYS A 146 -15.05 20.14 -2.53
N TYR A 147 -14.67 19.83 -1.28
CA TYR A 147 -13.73 18.75 -0.97
C TYR A 147 -14.16 17.42 -1.59
N THR A 148 -15.40 16.98 -1.35
CA THR A 148 -15.92 15.72 -1.88
C THR A 148 -15.93 15.70 -3.41
N SER A 149 -16.30 16.81 -4.06
CA SER A 149 -16.29 16.90 -5.53
C SER A 149 -14.88 16.71 -6.13
N ILE A 150 -13.88 17.36 -5.53
CA ILE A 150 -12.47 17.27 -5.97
C ILE A 150 -11.93 15.85 -5.75
N ARG A 151 -12.17 15.29 -4.56
CA ARG A 151 -11.54 14.04 -4.11
C ARG A 151 -12.19 12.78 -4.65
N SER A 152 -13.52 12.76 -4.79
CA SER A 152 -14.27 11.58 -5.27
C SER A 152 -13.76 11.07 -6.62
N HIS A 153 -13.51 11.95 -7.58
CA HIS A 153 -13.01 11.59 -8.91
C HIS A 153 -11.58 11.03 -8.84
N HIS A 154 -10.71 11.71 -8.09
CA HIS A 154 -9.31 11.34 -7.98
C HIS A 154 -9.15 9.96 -7.32
N ILE A 155 -9.79 9.75 -6.18
CA ILE A 155 -9.74 8.49 -5.45
C ILE A 155 -10.41 7.36 -6.25
N LYS A 156 -11.51 7.63 -6.97
CA LYS A 156 -12.17 6.62 -7.81
C LYS A 156 -11.22 6.04 -8.85
N PHE A 157 -10.33 6.85 -9.44
CA PHE A 157 -9.30 6.37 -10.35
C PHE A 157 -8.33 5.39 -9.65
N TYR A 158 -7.78 5.77 -8.50
CA TYR A 158 -6.84 4.92 -7.75
C TYR A 158 -7.49 3.63 -7.23
N ALA A 159 -8.75 3.70 -6.76
CA ALA A 159 -9.52 2.54 -6.34
C ALA A 159 -9.77 1.57 -7.52
N GLN A 160 -10.13 2.09 -8.69
CA GLN A 160 -10.30 1.27 -9.90
C GLN A 160 -8.97 0.66 -10.36
N ALA A 161 -7.87 1.42 -10.33
CA ALA A 161 -6.56 0.91 -10.69
C ALA A 161 -6.11 -0.20 -9.73
N SER A 162 -6.34 -0.02 -8.42
CA SER A 162 -6.09 -1.05 -7.40
C SER A 162 -6.91 -2.31 -7.67
N LYS A 163 -8.22 -2.16 -7.95
CA LYS A 163 -9.10 -3.29 -8.29
C LYS A 163 -8.72 -4.02 -9.56
N LEU A 164 -8.27 -3.31 -10.61
CA LEU A 164 -7.80 -3.94 -11.85
C LEU A 164 -6.50 -4.72 -11.65
N LEU A 165 -5.63 -4.26 -10.75
CA LEU A 165 -4.41 -4.97 -10.41
C LEU A 165 -4.65 -6.13 -9.44
N THR A 166 -5.73 -6.10 -8.65
CA THR A 166 -6.02 -7.12 -7.64
C THR A 166 -6.08 -8.55 -8.21
N PRO A 167 -6.77 -8.85 -9.34
CA PRO A 167 -6.74 -10.17 -9.96
C PRO A 167 -5.35 -10.67 -10.34
N LEU A 168 -4.45 -9.78 -10.79
CA LEU A 168 -3.08 -10.16 -11.17
C LEU A 168 -2.24 -10.64 -9.98
N TYR A 169 -2.63 -10.24 -8.76
CA TYR A 169 -1.97 -10.63 -7.51
C TYR A 169 -2.78 -11.61 -6.67
N GLN A 170 -4.05 -11.89 -6.98
CA GLN A 170 -4.88 -12.82 -6.20
C GLN A 170 -5.41 -14.02 -7.00
N SER A 171 -5.17 -14.10 -8.32
CA SER A 171 -5.65 -15.24 -9.12
C SER A 171 -4.82 -16.51 -8.92
N ASP A 172 -5.50 -17.65 -8.77
CA ASP A 172 -4.95 -19.00 -8.60
C ASP A 172 -4.52 -19.70 -9.90
N LEU A 173 -4.59 -19.01 -11.04
CA LEU A 173 -4.28 -19.55 -12.36
C LEU A 173 -2.85 -19.15 -12.79
N GLN A 174 -1.95 -20.12 -12.86
CA GLN A 174 -0.52 -19.95 -13.23
C GLN A 174 -0.30 -19.22 -14.57
N LEU A 175 -1.30 -19.19 -15.46
CA LEU A 175 -1.25 -18.49 -16.74
C LEU A 175 -1.16 -16.95 -16.61
N TYR A 176 -1.85 -16.36 -15.62
CA TYR A 176 -1.81 -14.90 -15.43
C TYR A 176 -0.47 -14.40 -14.88
N GLY A 177 0.28 -15.24 -14.15
CA GLY A 177 1.63 -14.92 -13.70
C GLY A 177 2.61 -14.75 -14.87
N ARG A 178 2.52 -15.61 -15.88
CA ARG A 178 3.35 -15.49 -17.09
C ARG A 178 2.97 -14.29 -17.96
N PHE A 179 1.67 -13.97 -18.03
CA PHE A 179 1.20 -12.79 -18.75
C PHE A 179 1.56 -11.49 -18.02
N ARG A 180 1.49 -11.48 -16.68
CA ARG A 180 2.01 -10.40 -15.82
C ARG A 180 3.49 -10.18 -16.11
N ASP A 181 4.30 -11.22 -16.01
CA ASP A 181 5.76 -11.09 -16.18
C ASP A 181 6.12 -10.62 -17.60
N LEU A 182 5.40 -11.09 -18.63
CA LEU A 182 5.54 -10.63 -20.01
C LEU A 182 5.12 -9.15 -20.17
N LEU A 183 3.96 -8.76 -19.62
CA LEU A 183 3.48 -7.37 -19.67
C LEU A 183 4.39 -6.41 -18.91
N PHE A 184 4.87 -6.76 -17.71
CA PHE A 184 5.81 -5.93 -16.95
C PHE A 184 7.16 -5.84 -17.66
N SER A 185 7.61 -6.92 -18.30
CA SER A 185 8.85 -6.92 -19.08
C SER A 185 8.73 -6.01 -20.30
N ILE A 186 7.63 -6.10 -21.07
CA ILE A 186 7.35 -5.21 -22.21
C ILE A 186 7.15 -3.76 -21.74
N ALA A 187 6.37 -3.55 -20.68
CA ALA A 187 6.09 -2.24 -20.13
C ALA A 187 7.37 -1.53 -19.68
N LYS A 188 8.36 -2.23 -19.12
CA LYS A 188 9.66 -1.64 -18.72
C LYS A 188 10.36 -0.90 -19.86
N TYR A 189 10.16 -1.31 -21.11
CA TYR A 189 10.80 -0.72 -22.29
C TYR A 189 9.97 0.37 -22.98
N MET A 190 8.68 0.53 -22.64
CA MET A 190 7.83 1.56 -23.22
C MET A 190 7.92 2.85 -22.41
N GLN A 191 8.46 3.93 -22.98
CA GLN A 191 8.63 5.23 -22.30
C GLN A 191 7.30 5.80 -21.74
N PHE A 192 6.19 5.49 -22.39
CA PHE A 192 4.83 5.86 -21.95
C PHE A 192 4.44 5.23 -20.61
N SER A 193 4.83 3.97 -20.36
CA SER A 193 4.52 3.28 -19.10
C SER A 193 5.28 3.90 -17.92
N ARG A 194 6.50 4.38 -18.14
CA ARG A 194 7.34 5.03 -17.11
C ARG A 194 6.73 6.37 -16.70
N ASN A 195 6.22 7.13 -17.65
CA ASN A 195 5.51 8.40 -17.37
C ASN A 195 4.18 8.18 -16.64
N ILE A 196 3.43 7.14 -17.00
CA ILE A 196 2.20 6.79 -16.26
C ILE A 196 2.56 6.32 -14.85
N SER A 197 3.56 5.45 -14.72
CA SER A 197 3.99 4.91 -13.42
C SER A 197 4.47 6.02 -12.49
N SER A 198 5.25 6.98 -13.00
CA SER A 198 5.70 8.13 -12.20
C SER A 198 4.54 9.04 -11.80
N GLN A 199 3.57 9.30 -12.69
CA GLN A 199 2.37 10.07 -12.34
C GLN A 199 1.50 9.37 -11.31
N ILE A 200 1.36 8.05 -11.39
CA ILE A 200 0.61 7.25 -10.40
C ILE A 200 1.35 7.30 -9.06
N LEU A 201 2.66 7.05 -9.05
CA LEU A 201 3.52 7.06 -7.85
C LEU A 201 3.49 8.41 -7.14
N CYS A 202 3.56 9.50 -7.90
CA CYS A 202 3.50 10.87 -7.38
C CYS A 202 2.08 11.37 -7.08
N GLY A 203 1.04 10.53 -7.21
CA GLY A 203 -0.32 10.95 -6.88
C GLY A 203 -0.96 11.96 -7.85
N LYS A 204 -0.40 12.14 -9.06
CA LYS A 204 -0.80 13.18 -10.03
C LYS A 204 -1.93 12.77 -10.98
N LYS A 205 -2.21 11.47 -11.08
CA LYS A 205 -3.13 10.95 -12.11
C LYS A 205 -4.58 10.97 -11.61
N THR A 206 -5.45 11.69 -12.31
CA THR A 206 -6.87 11.86 -11.90
C THR A 206 -7.87 11.01 -12.66
N SER A 207 -7.49 10.43 -13.80
CA SER A 207 -8.39 9.67 -14.66
C SER A 207 -7.61 8.78 -15.64
N TRP A 208 -8.30 7.80 -16.22
CA TRP A 208 -7.80 6.90 -17.26
C TRP A 208 -7.51 7.63 -18.58
N ILE A 209 -8.37 8.57 -18.98
CA ILE A 209 -8.39 9.13 -20.34
C ILE A 209 -7.74 10.53 -20.40
N ARG A 210 -8.08 11.43 -19.47
CA ARG A 210 -7.56 12.80 -19.45
C ARG A 210 -7.27 13.24 -18.03
N ASN A 211 -6.02 13.60 -17.74
CA ASN A 211 -5.67 14.20 -16.47
C ASN A 211 -6.35 15.57 -16.38
N LYS A 212 -7.21 15.77 -15.38
CA LYS A 212 -7.49 17.11 -14.88
C LYS A 212 -6.25 17.57 -14.12
N GLU A 213 -5.72 18.75 -14.43
CA GLU A 213 -4.63 19.34 -13.66
C GLU A 213 -5.07 19.48 -12.22
N ILE A 214 -4.43 18.71 -11.34
CA ILE A 214 -4.45 19.00 -9.91
C ILE A 214 -3.40 20.08 -9.70
N LYS A 215 -3.82 21.34 -9.54
CA LYS A 215 -2.94 22.41 -9.07
C LYS A 215 -2.75 22.23 -7.56
N TYR A 216 -1.62 21.61 -7.19
CA TYR A 216 -1.05 21.65 -5.85
C TYR A 216 -0.56 23.05 -5.50
#